data_AF-A0AAD6B4Y1-F1
#
_entry.id   AF-A0AAD6B4Y1-F1
#
_cell.length_a   1.000
_cell.length_b   1.000
_cell.length_c   1.000
_cell.angle_alpha   90.00
_cell.angle_beta   90.00
_cell.angle_gamma   90.00
#
_symmetry.space_group_name_H-M   'P 1'
#
loop_
_entity.id
_entity.type
_entity.pdbx_description
1 polymer ?
#
loop_
_entity_poly.entity_id
_entity_poly.type
_entity_poly.pdbx_seq_one_letter_code
_entity_poly.pdbx_strand_id
1 'polypeptide(L)'
;MRALCDFQSKSLSYFTPQKLATAAEKFQMEHDWKDEFEGDEISYYNAKDNLDVNETEGRKFRIRPDFKEDLSFKRLTDYNHTAVHIPTDIYDGSTIVLNELNWSDALEDVFRKNREDDPTLLWQVYGSATGLARYYPASPWMDARKTPSKIDLYDVRRRPWYIQGAASPKDMLILVDASGSVSGLTLKLIRTSVSEMLETLSDDDYVNVVYVSIIKPITC
;
A
#
# COMPACT_ATOMS: atom_id res chain seq x y z
N MET A 1 3.83 -28.09 14.07
CA MET A 1 4.15 -27.06 15.08
C MET A 1 5.59 -26.56 14.96
N ARG A 2 6.65 -27.40 15.04
CA ARG A 2 8.04 -26.93 14.89
C ARG A 2 8.33 -26.18 13.59
N ALA A 3 7.96 -26.74 12.43
CA ALA A 3 8.14 -26.05 11.14
C ALA A 3 7.35 -24.73 11.00
N LEU A 4 6.21 -24.59 11.69
CA LEU A 4 5.43 -23.35 11.72
C LEU A 4 6.05 -22.31 12.65
N CYS A 5 6.57 -22.72 13.82
CA CYS A 5 7.36 -21.84 14.68
C CYS A 5 8.68 -21.43 14.02
N ASP A 6 9.35 -22.34 13.30
CA ASP A 6 10.60 -22.03 12.60
C ASP A 6 10.35 -21.10 11.40
N PHE A 7 9.24 -21.29 10.68
CA PHE A 7 8.82 -20.39 9.60
C PHE A 7 8.45 -19.00 10.12
N GLN A 8 7.64 -18.93 11.18
CA GLN A 8 7.34 -17.67 11.84
C GLN A 8 8.60 -17.04 12.44
N SER A 9 9.53 -17.81 13.00
CA SER A 9 10.80 -17.31 13.55
C SER A 9 11.76 -16.80 12.48
N LYS A 10 11.71 -17.30 11.24
CA LYS A 10 12.50 -16.79 10.12
C LYS A 10 11.84 -15.58 9.46
N SER A 11 10.51 -15.60 9.26
CA SER A 11 9.77 -14.44 8.75
C SER A 11 9.72 -13.28 9.75
N LEU A 12 9.70 -13.58 11.05
CA LEU A 12 9.86 -12.65 12.17
C LEU A 12 11.31 -12.58 12.65
N SER A 13 12.28 -13.13 11.91
CA SER A 13 13.67 -12.87 12.25
C SER A 13 13.84 -11.37 12.12
N TYR A 14 14.04 -10.69 13.26
CA TYR A 14 14.11 -9.23 13.36
C TYR A 14 15.06 -8.61 12.32
N PHE A 15 15.98 -9.42 11.79
CA PHE A 15 17.01 -9.07 10.83
C PHE A 15 16.51 -8.68 9.44
N THR A 16 15.56 -9.39 8.80
CA THR A 16 15.16 -9.07 7.42
C THR A 16 14.31 -7.78 7.31
N PRO A 17 13.30 -7.54 8.16
CA PRO A 17 12.56 -6.27 8.12
C PRO A 17 13.42 -5.09 8.57
N GLN A 18 14.29 -5.27 9.57
CA GLN A 18 15.15 -4.20 10.07
C GLN A 18 16.20 -3.77 9.04
N LYS A 19 16.82 -4.71 8.31
CA LYS A 19 17.73 -4.39 7.19
C LYS A 19 17.03 -3.53 6.14
N LEU A 20 15.81 -3.90 5.75
CA LEU A 20 15.05 -3.16 4.75
C LEU A 20 14.67 -1.76 5.24
N ALA A 21 14.22 -1.65 6.50
CA ALA A 21 13.87 -0.36 7.10
C ALA A 21 15.09 0.57 7.19
N THR A 22 16.23 0.09 7.68
CA THR A 22 17.46 0.89 7.77
C THR A 22 17.97 1.33 6.39
N ALA A 23 17.86 0.45 5.39
CA ALA A 23 18.21 0.80 4.02
C ALA A 23 17.27 1.88 3.45
N ALA A 24 15.96 1.75 3.67
CA ALA A 24 14.98 2.74 3.24
C ALA A 24 15.23 4.11 3.86
N GLU A 25 15.48 4.17 5.17
CA GLU A 25 15.82 5.43 5.86
C GLU A 25 17.07 6.07 5.28
N LYS A 26 18.11 5.27 5.03
CA LYS A 26 19.36 5.74 4.46
C LYS A 26 19.16 6.28 3.04
N PHE A 27 18.50 5.53 2.17
CA PHE A 27 18.29 5.94 0.77
C PHE A 27 17.42 7.18 0.67
N GLN A 28 16.40 7.30 1.53
CA GLN A 28 15.57 8.49 1.57
C GLN A 28 16.33 9.71 2.10
N MET A 29 17.24 9.52 3.07
CA MET A 29 18.10 10.60 3.58
C MET A 29 19.12 11.08 2.55
N GLU A 30 19.65 10.17 1.72
CA GLU A 30 20.62 10.46 0.67
C GLU A 30 19.96 11.01 -0.61
N HIS A 31 18.62 10.93 -0.73
CA HIS A 31 17.89 11.36 -1.92
C HIS A 31 17.71 12.88 -1.98
N ASP A 32 18.19 13.49 -3.06
CA ASP A 32 17.95 14.89 -3.36
C ASP A 32 16.62 15.07 -4.11
N TRP A 33 15.75 15.93 -3.56
CA TRP A 33 14.46 16.22 -4.16
C TRP A 33 14.61 16.92 -5.53
N LYS A 34 13.92 16.38 -6.55
CA LYS A 34 13.84 16.99 -7.89
C LYS A 34 12.40 17.43 -8.20
N ASP A 35 12.24 18.67 -8.68
CA ASP A 35 10.93 19.21 -9.08
C ASP A 35 10.59 18.91 -10.55
N GLU A 36 11.61 18.73 -11.38
CA GLU A 36 11.46 18.43 -12.80
C GLU A 36 12.14 17.11 -13.11
N PHE A 37 11.37 16.18 -13.69
CA PHE A 37 11.88 14.92 -14.21
C PHE A 37 11.80 14.97 -15.72
N GLU A 38 12.95 14.83 -16.39
CA GLU A 38 12.95 14.50 -17.80
C GLU A 38 12.44 13.06 -17.97
N GLY A 39 11.67 12.81 -19.02
CA GLY A 39 10.89 11.57 -19.17
C GLY A 39 11.71 10.28 -19.04
N ASP A 40 13.00 10.30 -19.40
CA ASP A 40 13.89 9.12 -19.40
C ASP A 40 14.55 8.79 -18.06
N GLU A 41 14.34 9.56 -16.98
CA GLU A 41 15.11 9.34 -15.73
C GLU A 41 14.63 8.16 -14.86
N ILE A 42 13.35 7.76 -14.93
CA ILE A 42 12.78 6.77 -13.99
C ILE A 42 12.15 5.59 -14.74
N SER A 43 12.77 4.42 -14.64
CA SER A 43 12.23 3.16 -15.17
C SER A 43 11.66 2.29 -14.06
N TYR A 44 10.40 1.89 -14.16
CA TYR A 44 9.79 0.95 -13.20
C TYR A 44 8.72 0.07 -13.86
N TYR A 45 8.38 -1.05 -13.22
CA TYR A 45 7.25 -1.88 -13.62
C TYR A 45 5.99 -1.51 -12.82
N ASN A 46 4.95 -1.05 -13.52
CA ASN A 46 3.65 -0.80 -12.91
C ASN A 46 2.80 -2.08 -12.94
N ALA A 47 2.40 -2.55 -11.76
CA ALA A 47 1.67 -3.79 -11.58
C ALA A 47 0.28 -3.82 -12.23
N LYS A 48 -0.33 -2.66 -12.49
CA LYS A 48 -1.67 -2.54 -13.10
C LYS A 48 -1.65 -2.53 -14.62
N ASP A 49 -0.46 -2.55 -15.22
CA ASP A 49 -0.34 -2.45 -16.66
C ASP A 49 -0.76 -3.73 -17.37
N ASN A 50 -1.57 -3.56 -18.41
CA ASN A 50 -1.90 -4.65 -19.32
C ASN A 50 -0.70 -4.93 -20.23
N LEU A 51 -0.04 -6.06 -19.97
CA LEU A 51 1.11 -6.53 -20.75
C LEU A 51 0.74 -7.01 -22.16
N ASP A 52 -0.55 -7.30 -22.40
CA ASP A 52 -1.07 -7.86 -23.64
C ASP A 52 -1.27 -6.84 -24.76
N VAL A 53 -1.20 -5.53 -24.45
CA VAL A 53 -1.51 -4.49 -25.42
C VAL A 53 -0.21 -3.81 -25.88
N ASN A 54 0.01 -3.78 -27.19
CA ASN A 54 1.06 -2.96 -27.84
C ASN A 54 0.83 -1.43 -27.68
N GLU A 55 -0.02 -1.00 -26.75
CA GLU A 55 -0.42 0.39 -26.47
C GLU A 55 0.60 1.17 -25.61
N THR A 56 1.87 0.74 -25.54
CA THR A 56 2.93 1.56 -24.92
C THR A 56 3.55 2.57 -25.88
N GLU A 57 2.97 2.81 -27.06
CA GLU A 57 3.46 3.85 -27.99
C GLU A 57 3.51 5.27 -27.38
N GLY A 58 2.92 5.50 -26.20
CA GLY A 58 3.04 6.75 -25.44
C GLY A 58 3.80 6.69 -24.11
N ARG A 59 4.24 5.52 -23.62
CA ARG A 59 4.86 5.38 -22.27
C ARG A 59 6.14 4.56 -22.35
N LYS A 60 7.23 5.20 -22.78
CA LYS A 60 8.55 4.58 -23.05
C LYS A 60 9.31 4.08 -21.81
N PHE A 61 8.82 4.36 -20.60
CA PHE A 61 9.57 4.21 -19.34
C PHE A 61 9.13 3.02 -18.47
N ARG A 62 8.36 2.09 -19.05
CA ARG A 62 7.80 0.93 -18.34
C ARG A 62 8.60 -0.32 -18.63
N ILE A 63 9.14 -0.91 -17.56
CA ILE A 63 9.85 -2.19 -17.65
C ILE A 63 8.83 -3.28 -18.01
N ARG A 64 9.23 -4.23 -18.85
CA ARG A 64 8.45 -5.44 -19.16
C ARG A 64 9.18 -6.65 -18.58
N PRO A 65 8.79 -7.08 -17.37
CA PRO A 65 9.33 -8.29 -16.75
C PRO A 65 9.04 -9.54 -17.58
N ASP A 66 9.96 -10.50 -17.57
CA ASP A 66 9.73 -11.84 -18.14
C ASP A 66 9.14 -12.75 -17.04
N PHE A 67 7.82 -12.86 -17.04
CA PHE A 67 7.12 -13.59 -15.99
C PHE A 67 7.23 -15.11 -16.15
N LYS A 68 7.58 -15.79 -15.06
CA LYS A 68 7.62 -17.25 -14.98
C LYS A 68 6.60 -17.73 -13.96
N GLU A 69 6.00 -18.89 -14.19
CA GLU A 69 5.11 -19.50 -13.20
C GLU A 69 5.91 -19.97 -11.99
N ASP A 70 5.53 -19.48 -10.81
CA ASP A 70 6.13 -19.88 -9.55
C ASP A 70 5.16 -20.71 -8.71
N LEU A 71 5.63 -21.89 -8.28
CA LEU A 71 4.86 -22.84 -7.47
C LEU A 71 4.60 -22.32 -6.05
N SER A 72 5.49 -21.51 -5.49
CA SER A 72 5.39 -20.93 -4.15
C SER A 72 4.28 -19.88 -4.09
N PHE A 73 4.17 -19.06 -5.14
CA PHE A 73 3.19 -17.97 -5.23
C PHE A 73 1.91 -18.37 -5.97
N LYS A 74 1.92 -19.50 -6.71
CA LYS A 74 0.82 -19.96 -7.57
C LYS A 74 0.38 -18.89 -8.59
N ARG A 75 1.32 -18.03 -9.01
CA ARG A 75 1.11 -16.92 -9.93
C ARG A 75 2.37 -16.72 -10.78
N LEU A 76 2.22 -15.89 -11.80
CA LEU A 76 3.31 -15.39 -12.63
C LEU A 76 4.16 -14.37 -11.85
N THR A 77 5.45 -14.61 -11.74
CA THR A 77 6.38 -13.74 -11.01
C THR A 77 7.69 -13.54 -11.79
N ASP A 78 8.31 -12.38 -11.61
CA ASP A 78 9.68 -12.09 -12.04
C ASP A 78 10.54 -11.74 -10.82
N TYR A 79 11.69 -12.40 -10.70
CA TYR A 79 12.64 -12.22 -9.62
C TYR A 79 13.72 -11.18 -9.92
N ASN A 80 13.79 -10.68 -11.16
CA ASN A 80 14.77 -9.67 -11.51
C ASN A 80 14.33 -8.26 -11.10
N HIS A 81 13.03 -7.99 -11.12
CA HIS A 81 12.48 -6.66 -10.87
C HIS A 81 11.50 -6.64 -9.71
N THR A 82 11.23 -5.43 -9.23
CA THR A 82 10.12 -5.11 -8.33
C THR A 82 8.88 -4.64 -9.09
N ALA A 83 7.70 -4.83 -8.50
CA ALA A 83 6.46 -4.29 -9.04
C ALA A 83 5.96 -3.15 -8.17
N VAL A 84 5.44 -2.11 -8.81
CA VAL A 84 4.88 -0.95 -8.14
C VAL A 84 3.37 -0.91 -8.32
N HIS A 85 2.66 -0.77 -7.22
CA HIS A 85 1.23 -0.48 -7.17
C HIS A 85 1.01 0.99 -6.81
N ILE A 86 0.23 1.67 -7.65
CA ILE A 86 -0.21 3.04 -7.41
C ILE A 86 -1.74 3.01 -7.31
N PRO A 87 -2.34 3.48 -6.20
CA PRO A 87 -3.79 3.64 -6.06
C PRO A 87 -4.42 4.46 -7.20
N THR A 88 -5.66 4.15 -7.56
CA THR A 88 -6.32 4.77 -8.72
C THR A 88 -6.64 6.26 -8.55
N ASP A 89 -6.70 6.73 -7.30
CA ASP A 89 -6.93 8.12 -6.92
C ASP A 89 -5.66 8.99 -6.98
N ILE A 90 -4.49 8.38 -7.21
CA ILE A 90 -3.19 9.06 -7.27
C ILE A 90 -2.70 9.10 -8.71
N TYR A 91 -2.25 10.28 -9.16
CA TYR A 91 -1.62 10.46 -10.46
C TYR A 91 -0.15 10.02 -10.42
N ASP A 92 0.22 9.09 -11.31
CA ASP A 92 1.57 8.48 -11.39
C ASP A 92 2.65 9.45 -11.88
N GLY A 93 2.27 10.49 -12.63
CA GLY A 93 3.19 11.55 -13.09
C GLY A 93 3.37 12.72 -12.12
N SER A 94 2.87 12.62 -10.88
CA SER A 94 3.07 13.66 -9.86
C SER A 94 4.53 13.68 -9.39
N THR A 95 5.11 14.87 -9.17
CA THR A 95 6.50 15.02 -8.71
C THR A 95 6.77 14.26 -7.40
N ILE A 96 5.77 14.20 -6.50
CA ILE A 96 5.86 13.45 -5.25
C ILE A 96 6.01 11.95 -5.51
N VAL A 97 5.23 11.42 -6.45
CA VAL A 97 5.26 9.98 -6.80
C VAL A 97 6.54 9.65 -7.57
N LEU A 98 6.99 10.53 -8.45
CA LEU A 98 8.23 10.35 -9.21
C LEU A 98 9.46 10.35 -8.30
N ASN A 99 9.55 11.27 -7.34
CA ASN A 99 10.61 11.23 -6.33
C ASN A 99 10.57 9.93 -5.53
N GLU A 100 9.39 9.50 -5.09
CA GLU A 100 9.22 8.24 -4.37
C GLU A 100 9.67 7.02 -5.19
N LEU A 101 9.32 6.97 -6.48
CA LEU A 101 9.77 5.93 -7.39
C LEU A 101 11.29 5.93 -7.55
N ASN A 102 11.91 7.10 -7.63
CA ASN A 102 13.34 7.26 -7.86
C ASN A 102 14.18 6.70 -6.71
N TRP A 103 13.93 7.14 -5.47
CA TRP A 103 14.74 6.65 -4.34
C TRP A 103 14.36 5.21 -3.94
N SER A 104 13.09 4.82 -4.09
CA SER A 104 12.64 3.47 -3.73
C SER A 104 13.19 2.39 -4.67
N ASP A 105 13.78 2.77 -5.81
CA ASP A 105 14.42 1.83 -6.73
C ASP A 105 15.62 1.12 -6.11
N ALA A 106 16.36 1.82 -5.24
CA ALA A 106 17.48 1.25 -4.50
C ALA A 106 17.07 0.10 -3.55
N LEU A 107 15.77 -0.02 -3.22
CA LEU A 107 15.27 -1.13 -2.39
C LEU A 107 15.25 -2.46 -3.13
N GLU A 108 15.27 -2.48 -4.46
CA GLU A 108 15.29 -3.70 -5.27
C GLU A 108 16.46 -4.61 -4.92
N ASP A 109 17.65 -4.03 -4.75
CA ASP A 109 18.85 -4.77 -4.35
C ASP A 109 18.73 -5.40 -2.96
N VAL A 110 18.03 -4.74 -2.05
CA VAL A 110 17.80 -5.24 -0.69
C VAL A 110 16.79 -6.38 -0.71
N PHE A 111 15.70 -6.23 -1.48
CA PHE A 111 14.71 -7.29 -1.65
C PHE A 111 15.32 -8.56 -2.22
N ARG A 112 16.17 -8.42 -3.24
CA ARG A 112 16.88 -9.55 -3.85
C ARG A 112 17.82 -10.23 -2.86
N LYS A 113 18.63 -9.47 -2.13
CA LYS A 113 19.53 -10.03 -1.09
C LYS A 113 18.78 -10.78 0.00
N ASN A 114 17.64 -10.26 0.46
CA ASN A 114 16.81 -10.95 1.45
C ASN A 114 16.28 -12.29 0.95
N ARG A 115 15.98 -12.40 -0.35
CA ARG A 115 15.53 -13.65 -0.99
C ARG A 115 16.68 -14.63 -1.21
N GLU A 116 17.87 -14.13 -1.54
CA GLU A 116 19.10 -14.93 -1.62
C GLU A 116 19.46 -15.53 -0.26
N ASP A 117 19.31 -14.74 0.82
CA ASP A 117 19.49 -15.17 2.21
C ASP A 117 18.42 -16.21 2.62
N ASP A 118 17.15 -16.02 2.21
CA ASP A 118 16.05 -16.95 2.49
C ASP A 118 15.15 -17.24 1.27
N PRO A 119 15.37 -18.38 0.57
CA PRO A 119 14.55 -18.83 -0.55
C PRO A 119 13.15 -19.31 -0.17
N THR A 120 12.73 -19.24 1.09
CA THR A 120 11.35 -19.53 1.52
C THR A 120 10.51 -18.26 1.74
N LEU A 121 11.14 -17.09 1.66
CA LEU A 121 10.51 -15.80 1.91
C LEU A 121 9.48 -15.46 0.83
N LEU A 122 8.27 -15.09 1.25
CA LEU A 122 7.14 -14.75 0.37
C LEU A 122 7.24 -13.29 -0.11
N TRP A 123 6.12 -12.58 -0.16
CA TRP A 123 6.07 -11.19 -0.58
C TRP A 123 6.87 -10.30 0.38
N GLN A 124 7.76 -9.50 -0.18
CA GLN A 124 8.34 -8.35 0.49
C GLN A 124 7.63 -7.11 -0.02
N VAL A 125 7.19 -6.23 0.88
CA VAL A 125 6.41 -5.05 0.52
C VAL A 125 6.94 -3.85 1.28
N TYR A 126 7.16 -2.77 0.54
CA TYR A 126 7.36 -1.43 1.07
C TYR A 126 6.12 -0.59 0.75
N GLY A 127 5.53 0.03 1.77
CA GLY A 127 4.43 0.96 1.63
C GLY A 127 4.90 2.38 1.91
N SER A 128 4.77 3.26 0.91
CA SER A 128 5.05 4.69 1.06
C SER A 128 3.90 5.41 1.74
N ALA A 129 4.22 6.46 2.49
CA ALA A 129 3.24 7.40 3.04
C ALA A 129 2.41 8.10 1.95
N THR A 130 2.94 8.20 0.73
CA THR A 130 2.24 8.74 -0.44
C THR A 130 1.11 7.80 -0.91
N GLY A 131 1.15 6.51 -0.57
CA GLY A 131 0.17 5.50 -0.99
C GLY A 131 0.71 4.51 -2.03
N LEU A 132 1.91 4.76 -2.56
CA LEU A 132 2.63 3.84 -3.44
C LEU A 132 3.06 2.58 -2.67
N ALA A 133 2.86 1.40 -3.25
CA ALA A 133 3.44 0.15 -2.75
C ALA A 133 4.47 -0.39 -3.74
N ARG A 134 5.66 -0.75 -3.27
CA ARG A 134 6.63 -1.52 -4.06
C ARG A 134 6.73 -2.92 -3.45
N TYR A 135 6.65 -3.97 -4.26
CA TYR A 135 6.73 -5.34 -3.78
C TYR A 135 7.60 -6.24 -4.66
N TYR A 136 8.14 -7.28 -4.03
CA TYR A 136 9.03 -8.26 -4.63
C TYR A 136 8.58 -9.69 -4.27
N PRO A 137 8.65 -10.66 -5.21
CA PRO A 137 9.01 -10.52 -6.63
C PRO A 137 7.96 -9.73 -7.43
N ALA A 138 8.32 -9.21 -8.61
CA ALA A 138 7.37 -8.53 -9.47
C ALA A 138 6.27 -9.49 -9.95
N SER A 139 5.01 -9.04 -9.94
CA SER A 139 3.88 -9.83 -10.43
C SER A 139 2.74 -8.89 -10.86
N PRO A 140 1.98 -9.22 -11.92
CA PRO A 140 0.83 -8.42 -12.31
C PRO A 140 -0.24 -8.40 -11.22
N TRP A 141 -0.76 -7.20 -10.92
CA TRP A 141 -1.76 -6.98 -9.86
C TRP A 141 -3.03 -7.76 -10.15
N MET A 142 -3.60 -7.54 -11.34
CA MET A 142 -4.80 -8.21 -11.82
C MET A 142 -4.41 -9.29 -12.82
N ASP A 143 -4.93 -10.50 -12.60
CA ASP A 143 -4.91 -11.52 -13.64
C ASP A 143 -5.99 -11.15 -14.66
N ALA A 144 -5.57 -10.67 -15.84
CA ALA A 144 -6.46 -10.26 -16.92
C ALA A 144 -7.49 -11.36 -17.28
N ARG A 145 -7.16 -12.64 -17.00
CA ARG A 145 -8.03 -13.79 -17.23
C ARG A 145 -9.16 -13.94 -16.19
N LYS A 146 -9.03 -13.35 -15.00
CA LYS A 146 -9.94 -13.59 -13.86
C LYS A 146 -10.78 -12.38 -13.46
N THR A 147 -10.33 -11.17 -13.72
CA THR A 147 -10.99 -9.95 -13.19
C THR A 147 -11.00 -8.78 -14.19
N PRO A 148 -11.69 -8.92 -15.34
CA PRO A 148 -11.75 -7.86 -16.36
C PRO A 148 -12.58 -6.62 -15.95
N SER A 149 -13.38 -6.68 -14.89
CA SER A 149 -14.35 -5.61 -14.55
C SER A 149 -14.33 -5.13 -13.10
N LYS A 150 -13.41 -5.62 -12.26
CA LYS A 150 -13.33 -5.17 -10.86
C LYS A 150 -12.37 -3.98 -10.77
N ILE A 151 -12.92 -2.81 -10.46
CA ILE A 151 -12.13 -1.60 -10.18
C ILE A 151 -11.29 -1.87 -8.93
N ASP A 152 -10.00 -1.56 -9.03
CA ASP A 152 -9.07 -1.71 -7.92
C ASP A 152 -9.20 -0.53 -6.93
N LEU A 153 -9.69 -0.82 -5.73
CA LEU A 153 -9.79 0.14 -4.61
C LEU A 153 -8.68 -0.07 -3.58
N TYR A 154 -7.58 -0.70 -3.97
CA TYR A 154 -6.49 -0.97 -3.06
C TYR A 154 -5.68 0.30 -2.78
N ASP A 155 -5.71 0.74 -1.52
CA ASP A 155 -4.76 1.69 -0.94
C ASP A 155 -3.95 0.98 0.15
N VAL A 156 -2.62 1.17 0.15
CA VAL A 156 -1.67 0.61 1.12
C VAL A 156 -1.91 1.17 2.52
N ARG A 157 -2.23 2.47 2.61
CA ARG A 157 -2.35 3.20 3.87
C ARG A 157 -3.56 2.76 4.69
N ARG A 158 -4.54 2.16 4.02
CA ARG A 158 -5.75 1.59 4.62
C ARG A 158 -5.60 0.13 5.02
N ARG A 159 -4.40 -0.47 4.86
CA ARG A 159 -4.21 -1.89 5.19
C ARG A 159 -3.91 -2.07 6.67
N PRO A 160 -4.50 -3.10 7.33
CA PRO A 160 -4.24 -3.36 8.74
C PRO A 160 -2.75 -3.48 9.09
N TRP A 161 -1.97 -4.17 8.25
CA TRP A 161 -0.53 -4.34 8.45
C TRP A 161 0.25 -3.01 8.41
N TYR A 162 -0.22 -2.03 7.62
CA TYR A 162 0.39 -0.70 7.54
C TYR A 162 -0.01 0.12 8.75
N ILE A 163 -1.30 0.10 9.12
CA ILE A 163 -1.86 0.86 10.25
C ILE A 163 -1.21 0.43 11.57
N GLN A 164 -1.04 -0.88 11.80
CA GLN A 164 -0.41 -1.42 13.01
C GLN A 164 1.06 -1.01 13.16
N GLY A 165 1.77 -0.80 12.05
CA GLY A 165 3.15 -0.32 12.06
C GLY A 165 3.27 1.20 12.17
N ALA A 166 2.27 1.93 11.66
CA ALA A 166 2.28 3.39 11.63
C ALA A 166 1.75 4.03 12.92
N ALA A 167 0.87 3.34 13.66
CA ALA A 167 0.23 3.86 14.86
C ALA A 167 0.26 2.85 16.00
N SER A 168 0.45 3.35 17.22
CA SER A 168 0.24 2.57 18.43
C SER A 168 -1.26 2.36 18.71
N PRO A 169 -1.63 1.31 19.47
CA PRO A 169 -3.01 1.11 19.92
C PRO A 169 -3.58 2.38 20.57
N LYS A 170 -4.82 2.73 20.22
CA LYS A 170 -5.46 3.99 20.64
C LYS A 170 -6.87 3.79 21.18
N ASP A 171 -7.22 4.61 22.17
CA ASP A 171 -8.57 4.71 22.73
C ASP A 171 -9.31 5.89 22.10
N MET A 172 -10.38 5.62 21.34
CA MET A 172 -11.13 6.63 20.60
C MET A 172 -12.57 6.78 21.11
N LEU A 173 -13.02 8.01 21.33
CA LEU A 173 -14.42 8.35 21.60
C LEU A 173 -14.99 9.16 20.43
N ILE A 174 -15.95 8.59 19.70
CA ILE A 174 -16.62 9.27 18.59
C ILE A 174 -17.93 9.86 19.10
N LEU A 175 -18.04 11.19 19.06
CA LEU A 175 -19.25 11.93 19.41
C LEU A 175 -20.01 12.27 18.13
N VAL A 176 -21.19 11.68 17.95
CA VAL A 176 -22.04 11.88 16.77
C VAL A 176 -23.19 12.82 17.13
N ASP A 177 -23.25 13.99 16.49
CA ASP A 177 -24.41 14.88 16.62
C ASP A 177 -25.64 14.23 15.97
N ALA A 178 -26.72 14.10 16.75
CA ALA A 178 -28.03 13.60 16.35
C ALA A 178 -29.12 14.69 16.55
N SER A 179 -28.72 15.96 16.62
CA SER A 179 -29.63 17.10 16.66
C SER A 179 -30.53 17.17 15.41
N GLY A 180 -31.68 17.83 15.53
CA GLY A 180 -32.63 17.95 14.41
C GLY A 180 -32.06 18.62 13.15
N SER A 181 -30.93 19.34 13.26
CA SER A 181 -30.23 19.96 12.13
C SER A 181 -29.54 18.97 11.20
N VAL A 182 -29.14 17.78 11.68
CA VAL A 182 -28.39 16.80 10.88
C VAL A 182 -29.31 15.83 10.10
N SER A 183 -30.42 16.29 9.55
CA SER A 183 -31.37 15.42 8.84
C SER A 183 -30.96 15.12 7.39
N GLY A 184 -31.40 13.98 6.84
CA GLY A 184 -31.27 13.64 5.42
C GLY A 184 -29.85 13.33 4.97
N LEU A 185 -29.32 14.12 4.03
CA LEU A 185 -28.01 13.89 3.40
C LEU A 185 -26.86 14.00 4.42
N THR A 186 -26.94 14.96 5.35
CA THR A 186 -25.92 15.17 6.38
C THR A 186 -25.79 13.95 7.30
N LEU A 187 -26.91 13.36 7.74
CA LEU A 187 -26.88 12.12 8.53
C LEU A 187 -26.20 10.97 7.77
N LYS A 188 -26.50 10.85 6.47
CA LYS A 188 -25.92 9.81 5.63
C LYS A 188 -24.41 9.99 5.49
N LEU A 189 -23.95 11.21 5.25
CA LEU A 189 -22.51 11.53 5.19
C LEU A 189 -21.83 11.23 6.52
N ILE A 190 -22.39 11.69 7.64
CA ILE A 190 -21.86 11.40 8.97
C ILE A 190 -21.74 9.89 9.20
N ARG A 191 -22.79 9.12 8.88
CA ARG A 191 -22.79 7.66 9.03
C ARG A 191 -21.71 7.00 8.17
N THR A 192 -21.55 7.43 6.93
CA THR A 192 -20.49 6.92 6.04
C THR A 192 -19.11 7.30 6.57
N SER A 193 -18.89 8.53 7.01
CA SER A 193 -17.62 8.97 7.59
C SER A 193 -17.25 8.20 8.85
N VAL A 194 -18.20 7.96 9.76
CA VAL A 194 -17.95 7.13 10.95
C VAL A 194 -17.61 5.69 10.55
N SER A 195 -18.27 5.13 9.53
CA SER A 195 -17.94 3.80 9.02
C SER A 195 -16.50 3.73 8.47
N GLU A 196 -16.11 4.69 7.62
CA GLU A 196 -14.75 4.75 7.07
C GLU A 196 -13.69 4.98 8.17
N MET A 197 -14.03 5.75 9.22
CA MET A 197 -13.13 5.91 10.38
C MET A 197 -12.94 4.59 11.15
N LEU A 198 -14.02 3.83 11.36
CA LEU A 198 -13.96 2.53 12.04
C LEU A 198 -13.15 1.50 11.23
N GLU A 199 -13.15 1.57 9.90
CA GLU A 199 -12.30 0.71 9.05
C GLU A 199 -10.79 0.94 9.25
N THR A 200 -10.39 2.07 9.85
CA THR A 200 -8.98 2.35 10.18
C THR A 200 -8.54 1.83 11.54
N LEU A 201 -9.44 1.20 12.31
CA LEU A 201 -9.13 0.67 13.64
C LEU A 201 -8.64 -0.78 13.55
N SER A 202 -7.70 -1.12 14.41
CA SER A 202 -7.20 -2.49 14.62
C SER A 202 -7.99 -3.21 15.71
N ASP A 203 -7.79 -4.51 15.84
CA ASP A 203 -8.35 -5.33 16.92
C ASP A 203 -7.86 -4.90 18.32
N ASP A 204 -6.71 -4.22 18.39
CA ASP A 204 -6.11 -3.70 19.62
C ASP A 204 -6.62 -2.29 19.99
N ASP A 205 -7.42 -1.64 19.13
CA ASP A 205 -7.95 -0.30 19.38
C ASP A 205 -9.29 -0.37 20.11
N TYR A 206 -9.47 0.45 21.15
CA TYR A 206 -10.76 0.60 21.82
C TYR A 206 -11.52 1.78 21.25
N VAL A 207 -12.79 1.57 20.91
CA VAL A 207 -13.67 2.63 20.40
C VAL A 207 -15.01 2.62 21.11
N ASN A 208 -15.51 3.82 21.41
CA ASN A 208 -16.89 4.01 21.84
C ASN A 208 -17.56 5.11 21.00
N VAL A 209 -18.83 4.91 20.64
CA VAL A 209 -19.60 5.85 19.81
C VAL A 209 -20.79 6.35 20.63
N VAL A 210 -20.84 7.66 20.86
CA VAL A 210 -21.88 8.31 21.67
C VAL A 210 -22.66 9.28 20.81
N TYR A 211 -23.97 9.14 20.81
CA TYR A 211 -24.87 10.05 20.13
C TYR A 211 -25.29 11.18 21.06
N VAL A 212 -25.13 12.43 20.62
CA VAL A 212 -25.54 13.62 21.35
C VAL A 212 -26.71 14.26 20.63
N SER A 213 -27.86 14.33 21.29
CA SER A 213 -29.03 15.07 20.78
C SER A 213 -29.29 16.29 21.67
N ILE A 214 -29.00 17.48 21.17
CA ILE A 214 -29.39 18.72 21.84
C ILE A 214 -30.87 18.97 21.48
N ILE A 215 -31.77 18.63 22.40
CA ILE A 215 -33.16 19.10 22.36
C ILE A 215 -33.12 20.60 22.65
N LYS A 216 -33.35 21.45 21.64
CA LYS A 216 -33.61 22.87 21.91
C LYS A 216 -34.89 22.94 22.75
N PRO A 217 -34.88 23.55 23.95
CA PRO A 217 -36.12 23.79 24.66
C PRO A 217 -37.00 24.67 23.77
N ILE A 218 -38.21 24.19 23.49
CA ILE A 218 -39.25 24.99 22.88
C ILE A 218 -39.59 26.02 23.96
N THR A 219 -39.10 27.26 23.80
CA THR A 219 -39.51 28.37 24.65
C THR A 219 -41.03 28.50 24.61
N CYS A 220 -41.63 28.64 25.79
CA CYS A 220 -43.08 28.72 26.03
C CYS A 220 -43.80 29.74 25.14
#